data_AF-A0A946GAI6-F1
#
_entry.id   AF-A0A946GAI6-F1
#
_cell.length_a   1.000
_cell.length_b   1.000
_cell.length_c   1.000
_cell.angle_alpha   90.00
_cell.angle_beta   90.00
_cell.angle_gamma   90.00
#
_symmetry.space_group_name_H-M   'P 1'
#
loop_
_entity.id
_entity.type
_entity.pdbx_description
1 polymer ?
#
loop_
_entity_poly.entity_id
_entity_poly.type
_entity_poly.pdbx_seq_one_letter_code
_entity_poly.pdbx_strand_id
1 'polypeptide(L)'
;MSIIDRYTEAITEGDYLDLCNKLRDAYNKRTDPVYMFDYENFSIPPVGPDNRTLQYFYDTFYERAVDFDSDFVNEQLAYLTRELEMNQPLKRISPRIKEQVKYHYCRMQNISRSELDESTVINHKDFKMTCRTFLYMENAFRSKYRDGIEQRIQWLMFAQDDLATI
;
A
#
# COMPACT_ATOMS: atom_id res chain seq x y z
N MET A 1 12.72 11.06 14.45
CA MET A 1 13.05 12.37 13.85
C MET A 1 13.39 13.42 14.91
N SER A 2 12.47 13.80 15.81
CA SER A 2 12.68 14.89 16.80
C SER A 2 13.85 14.77 17.80
N ILE A 3 14.48 13.59 17.90
CA ILE A 3 15.67 13.38 18.74
C ILE A 3 16.95 13.68 17.94
N ILE A 4 17.01 13.28 16.67
CA ILE A 4 18.21 13.44 15.84
C ILE A 4 18.42 14.92 15.52
N ASP A 5 17.32 15.63 15.21
CA ASP A 5 17.33 17.06 14.93
C ASP A 5 17.87 17.91 16.11
N ARG A 6 17.77 17.38 17.34
CA ARG A 6 18.33 18.02 18.55
C ARG A 6 19.84 17.89 18.68
N TYR A 7 20.48 16.97 17.95
CA TYR A 7 21.93 16.72 18.00
C TYR A 7 22.63 17.02 16.67
N THR A 8 21.94 17.68 15.72
CA THR A 8 22.47 18.02 14.40
C THR A 8 23.75 18.85 14.45
N GLU A 9 23.93 19.68 15.47
CA GLU A 9 25.15 20.49 15.66
C GLU A 9 26.40 19.62 15.98
N ALA A 10 26.20 18.39 16.44
CA ALA A 10 27.29 17.46 16.80
C ALA A 10 27.59 16.43 15.71
N ILE A 11 26.85 16.44 14.60
CA ILE A 11 26.93 15.44 13.52
C ILE A 11 27.22 16.19 12.22
N THR A 12 28.16 15.68 11.42
CA THR A 12 28.40 16.29 10.10
C THR A 12 27.18 16.10 9.20
N GLU A 13 26.95 17.01 8.26
CA GLU A 13 25.79 16.94 7.36
C GLU A 13 25.74 15.60 6.59
N GLY A 14 26.90 15.08 6.18
CA GLY A 14 27.03 13.76 5.56
C GLY A 14 26.61 12.62 6.50
N ASP A 15 27.11 12.61 7.73
CA ASP A 15 26.78 11.57 8.72
C ASP A 15 25.31 11.62 9.16
N TYR A 16 24.70 12.81 9.21
CA TYR A 16 23.28 12.98 9.50
C TYR A 16 22.41 12.35 8.40
N LEU A 17 22.77 12.59 7.13
CA LEU A 17 22.05 12.02 5.99
C LEU A 17 22.19 10.50 5.98
N ASP A 18 23.39 10.00 6.25
CA ASP A 18 23.69 8.57 6.34
C ASP A 18 22.93 7.88 7.48
N LEU A 19 22.86 8.54 8.65
CA LEU A 19 22.09 8.05 9.79
C LEU A 19 20.58 8.04 9.51
N CYS A 20 20.06 9.09 8.88
CA CYS A 20 18.66 9.16 8.46
C CYS A 20 18.31 8.07 7.46
N ASN A 21 19.18 7.82 6.48
CA ASN A 21 19.04 6.72 5.53
C ASN A 21 19.05 5.37 6.25
N LYS A 22 20.07 5.08 7.07
CA LYS A 22 20.17 3.81 7.82
C LYS A 22 18.99 3.56 8.76
N LEU A 23 18.49 4.60 9.43
CA LEU A 23 17.32 4.48 10.32
C LEU A 23 16.02 4.31 9.53
N ARG A 24 15.87 5.00 8.39
CA ARG A 24 14.76 4.76 7.47
C ARG A 24 14.79 3.33 6.97
N ASP A 25 15.96 2.83 6.57
CA ASP A 25 16.13 1.48 6.03
C ASP A 25 15.91 0.42 7.12
N ALA A 26 16.34 0.67 8.35
CA ALA A 26 16.06 -0.19 9.51
C ALA A 26 14.58 -0.18 9.92
N TYR A 27 13.91 0.99 9.87
CA TYR A 27 12.47 1.11 10.13
C TYR A 27 11.63 0.47 9.02
N ASN A 28 12.11 0.51 7.78
CA ASN A 28 11.49 -0.13 6.63
C ASN A 28 11.78 -1.64 6.56
N LYS A 29 12.68 -2.16 7.40
CA LYS A 29 12.95 -3.59 7.49
C LYS A 29 11.74 -4.28 8.14
N ARG A 30 10.92 -4.95 7.32
CA ARG A 30 9.76 -5.72 7.78
C ARG A 30 10.21 -6.80 8.78
N THR A 31 9.52 -6.88 9.90
CA THR A 31 9.52 -8.08 10.77
C THR A 31 8.60 -9.19 10.24
N ASP A 32 7.70 -8.87 9.31
CA ASP A 32 6.76 -9.83 8.73
C ASP A 32 7.32 -10.45 7.45
N PRO A 33 7.27 -11.78 7.29
CA PRO A 33 7.84 -12.47 6.13
C PRO A 33 7.21 -11.95 4.85
N VAL A 34 8.06 -11.51 3.92
CA VAL A 34 7.63 -11.02 2.59
C VAL A 34 7.32 -12.19 1.66
N TYR A 35 8.06 -13.28 1.84
CA TYR A 35 7.99 -14.51 1.06
C TYR A 35 7.21 -15.60 1.79
N MET A 36 6.68 -16.55 1.03
CA MET A 36 6.04 -17.75 1.55
C MET A 36 7.06 -18.79 2.00
N PHE A 37 8.25 -18.79 1.40
CA PHE A 37 9.31 -19.74 1.70
C PHE A 37 10.48 -19.10 2.46
N ASP A 38 11.11 -19.87 3.34
CA ASP A 38 12.36 -19.51 4.01
C ASP A 38 13.53 -20.03 3.18
N TYR A 39 14.10 -19.17 2.34
CA TYR A 39 15.22 -19.52 1.46
C TYR A 39 16.53 -19.74 2.23
N GLU A 40 16.69 -19.17 3.44
CA GLU A 40 17.89 -19.39 4.26
C GLU A 40 17.93 -20.81 4.83
N ASN A 41 16.76 -21.39 5.13
CA ASN A 41 16.62 -22.72 5.69
C ASN A 41 15.85 -23.70 4.78
N PHE A 42 15.84 -23.44 3.47
CA PHE A 42 15.11 -24.27 2.51
C PHE A 42 15.66 -25.70 2.51
N SER A 43 14.78 -26.68 2.70
CA SER A 43 15.18 -28.08 2.73
C SER A 43 14.07 -28.98 2.21
N ILE A 44 14.48 -30.09 1.61
CA ILE A 44 13.57 -31.16 1.19
C ILE A 44 13.88 -32.45 1.97
N PRO A 45 12.88 -33.33 2.17
CA PRO A 45 13.13 -34.64 2.73
C PRO A 45 14.10 -35.46 1.86
N PRO A 46 14.82 -36.44 2.44
CA PRO A 46 15.65 -37.36 1.67
C PRO A 46 14.84 -38.04 0.56
N VAL A 47 15.36 -38.04 -0.65
CA VAL A 47 14.70 -38.64 -1.83
C VAL A 47 15.71 -39.36 -2.70
N GLY A 48 15.33 -40.56 -3.13
CA GLY A 48 16.13 -41.38 -4.02
C GLY A 48 17.35 -42.03 -3.35
N PRO A 49 18.11 -42.82 -4.12
CA PRO A 49 19.23 -43.60 -3.61
C PRO A 49 20.55 -42.82 -3.60
N ASP A 50 20.63 -41.67 -4.27
CA ASP A 50 21.88 -40.92 -4.48
C ASP A 50 21.72 -39.40 -4.34
N ASN A 51 22.85 -38.72 -4.14
CA ASN A 51 22.89 -37.26 -4.01
C ASN A 51 22.44 -36.54 -5.29
N ARG A 52 22.57 -37.17 -6.46
CA ARG A 52 22.14 -36.56 -7.72
C ARG A 52 20.62 -36.43 -7.78
N THR A 53 19.91 -37.46 -7.32
CA THR A 53 18.45 -37.47 -7.22
C THR A 53 17.99 -36.43 -6.21
N LEU A 54 18.62 -36.37 -5.04
CA LEU A 54 18.35 -35.36 -4.03
C LEU A 54 18.53 -33.93 -4.57
N GLN A 55 19.67 -33.66 -5.22
CA GLN A 55 19.96 -32.34 -5.80
C GLN A 55 18.93 -31.95 -6.86
N TYR A 56 18.58 -32.87 -7.77
CA TYR A 56 17.60 -32.59 -8.81
C TYR A 56 16.24 -32.16 -8.25
N PHE A 57 15.74 -32.88 -7.22
CA PHE A 57 14.49 -32.51 -6.59
C PHE A 57 14.61 -31.24 -5.76
N TYR A 58 15.74 -31.01 -5.09
CA TYR A 58 16.00 -29.76 -4.37
C TYR A 58 15.89 -28.58 -5.34
N ASP A 59 16.64 -28.61 -6.43
CA ASP A 59 16.65 -27.55 -7.45
C ASP A 59 15.24 -27.33 -8.01
N THR A 60 14.53 -28.42 -8.36
CA THR A 60 13.17 -28.34 -8.89
C THR A 60 12.19 -27.65 -7.94
N PHE A 61 12.25 -27.96 -6.64
CA PHE A 61 11.34 -27.36 -5.66
C PHE A 61 11.78 -25.96 -5.25
N TYR A 62 13.08 -25.69 -5.23
CA TYR A 62 13.63 -24.37 -4.96
C TYR A 62 13.26 -23.38 -6.07
N GLU A 63 13.50 -23.73 -7.34
CA GLU A 63 13.11 -22.91 -8.49
C GLU A 63 11.60 -22.62 -8.48
N ARG A 64 10.79 -23.64 -8.22
CA ARG A 64 9.33 -23.47 -8.13
C ARG A 64 8.89 -22.59 -6.96
N ALA A 65 9.61 -22.63 -5.83
CA ALA A 65 9.33 -21.76 -4.70
C ALA A 65 9.63 -20.29 -5.07
N VAL A 66 10.78 -20.04 -5.70
CA VAL A 66 11.16 -18.71 -6.21
C VAL A 66 10.12 -18.19 -7.20
N ASP A 67 9.68 -19.03 -8.15
CA ASP A 67 8.63 -18.66 -9.12
C ASP A 67 7.33 -18.24 -8.40
N PHE A 68 6.89 -19.00 -7.40
CA PHE A 68 5.67 -18.69 -6.66
C PHE A 68 5.76 -17.40 -5.86
N ASP A 69 6.88 -17.13 -5.19
CA ASP A 69 7.06 -15.87 -4.48
C ASP A 69 7.19 -14.70 -5.44
N SER A 70 7.90 -14.87 -6.56
CA SER A 70 7.99 -13.87 -7.61
C SER A 70 6.61 -13.51 -8.16
N ASP A 71 5.80 -14.51 -8.53
CA ASP A 71 4.43 -14.31 -9.00
C ASP A 71 3.58 -13.59 -7.96
N PHE A 72 3.67 -13.99 -6.69
CA PHE A 72 2.90 -13.38 -5.60
C PHE A 72 3.28 -11.91 -5.36
N VAL A 73 4.58 -11.59 -5.38
CA VAL A 73 5.06 -10.20 -5.25
C VAL A 73 4.62 -9.36 -6.45
N ASN A 74 4.73 -9.90 -7.67
CA ASN A 74 4.29 -9.22 -8.90
C ASN A 74 2.79 -8.92 -8.91
N GLU A 75 1.95 -9.87 -8.51
CA GLU A 75 0.50 -9.67 -8.46
C GLU A 75 0.10 -8.62 -7.41
N GLN A 76 0.79 -8.59 -6.26
CA GLN A 76 0.60 -7.53 -5.28
C GLN A 76 1.01 -6.15 -5.81
N LEU A 77 2.16 -6.06 -6.49
CA LEU A 77 2.60 -4.82 -7.15
C LEU A 77 1.59 -4.34 -8.19
N ALA A 78 1.09 -5.24 -9.04
CA ALA A 78 0.09 -4.94 -10.06
C ALA A 78 -1.23 -4.47 -9.43
N TYR A 79 -1.69 -5.12 -8.37
CA TYR A 79 -2.86 -4.69 -7.61
C TYR A 79 -2.68 -3.27 -7.02
N LEU A 80 -1.59 -3.05 -6.30
CA LEU A 80 -1.32 -1.76 -5.64
C LEU A 80 -1.15 -0.62 -6.64
N THR A 81 -0.53 -0.88 -7.79
CA THR A 81 -0.38 0.12 -8.86
C THR A 81 -1.74 0.53 -9.42
N ARG A 82 -2.65 -0.42 -9.67
CA ARG A 82 -4.04 -0.12 -10.08
C ARG A 82 -4.78 0.70 -9.01
N GLU A 83 -4.63 0.34 -7.75
CA GLU A 83 -5.22 1.11 -6.64
C GLU A 83 -4.72 2.56 -6.61
N LEU A 84 -3.43 2.78 -6.86
CA LEU A 84 -2.83 4.12 -6.91
C LEU A 84 -3.42 4.97 -8.05
N GLU A 85 -3.63 4.36 -9.22
CA GLU A 85 -4.25 5.01 -10.37
C GLU A 85 -5.73 5.34 -10.14
N MET A 86 -6.48 4.43 -9.51
CA MET A 86 -7.91 4.63 -9.24
C MET A 86 -8.19 5.68 -8.15
N ASN A 87 -7.25 5.84 -7.22
CA ASN A 87 -7.40 6.72 -6.05
C ASN A 87 -6.75 8.10 -6.22
N GLN A 88 -6.53 8.55 -7.45
CA GLN A 88 -6.05 9.90 -7.73
C GLN A 88 -6.97 10.98 -7.11
N PRO A 89 -6.42 12.15 -6.73
CA PRO A 89 -7.20 13.25 -6.18
C PRO A 89 -8.30 13.70 -7.14
N LEU A 90 -9.50 13.87 -6.60
CA LEU A 90 -10.65 14.37 -7.34
C LEU A 90 -10.54 15.88 -7.52
N LYS A 91 -10.60 16.34 -8.77
CA LYS A 91 -10.40 17.76 -9.12
C LYS A 91 -11.66 18.61 -9.03
N ARG A 92 -12.85 18.01 -9.12
CA ARG A 92 -14.14 18.73 -9.17
C ARG A 92 -15.28 17.95 -8.51
N ILE A 93 -16.30 18.68 -8.09
CA ILE A 93 -17.57 18.11 -7.64
C ILE A 93 -18.32 17.59 -8.86
N SER A 94 -18.19 16.29 -9.13
CA SER A 94 -18.90 15.60 -10.21
C SER A 94 -20.34 15.25 -9.81
N PRO A 95 -21.22 14.89 -10.77
CA PRO A 95 -22.55 14.35 -10.44
C PRO A 95 -22.48 13.16 -9.48
N ARG A 96 -21.49 12.27 -9.64
CA ARG A 96 -21.27 11.14 -8.75
C ARG A 96 -21.00 11.57 -7.30
N ILE A 97 -20.21 12.63 -7.10
CA ILE A 97 -19.96 13.19 -5.75
C ILE A 97 -21.24 13.75 -5.15
N LYS A 98 -22.06 14.47 -5.93
CA LYS A 98 -23.36 14.96 -5.46
C LYS A 98 -24.27 13.81 -5.04
N GLU A 99 -24.32 12.73 -5.80
CA GLU A 99 -25.12 11.56 -5.48
C GLU A 99 -24.62 10.82 -4.23
N GLN A 100 -23.30 10.73 -4.02
CA GLN A 100 -22.74 10.20 -2.77
C GLN A 100 -23.10 11.06 -1.57
N VAL A 101 -22.97 12.38 -1.68
CA VAL A 101 -23.35 13.32 -0.63
C VAL A 101 -24.83 13.20 -0.29
N LYS A 102 -25.71 13.12 -1.30
CA LYS A 102 -27.15 12.85 -1.10
C LYS A 102 -27.36 11.53 -0.37
N TYR A 103 -26.71 10.44 -0.80
CA TYR A 103 -26.83 9.14 -0.16
C TYR A 103 -26.46 9.19 1.33
N HIS A 104 -25.35 9.85 1.68
CA HIS A 104 -24.94 10.01 3.06
C HIS A 104 -25.92 10.89 3.85
N TYR A 105 -26.43 11.95 3.24
CA TYR A 105 -27.44 12.81 3.85
C TYR A 105 -28.73 12.04 4.17
N CYS A 106 -29.26 11.25 3.22
CA CYS A 106 -30.41 10.36 3.44
C CYS A 106 -30.19 9.45 4.65
N ARG A 107 -29.04 8.77 4.66
CA ARG A 107 -28.67 7.82 5.72
C ARG A 107 -28.57 8.48 7.08
N MET A 108 -28.02 9.69 7.16
CA MET A 108 -27.87 10.41 8.43
C MET A 108 -29.21 10.89 8.99
N GLN A 109 -30.14 11.30 8.12
CA GLN A 109 -31.45 11.79 8.51
C GLN A 109 -32.52 10.68 8.61
N ASN A 110 -32.16 9.45 8.26
CA ASN A 110 -33.07 8.31 8.16
C ASN A 110 -34.28 8.57 7.23
N ILE A 111 -34.05 9.32 6.15
CA ILE A 111 -35.06 9.71 5.14
C ILE A 111 -34.88 8.82 3.91
N SER A 112 -35.98 8.40 3.28
CA SER A 112 -35.91 7.64 2.04
C SER A 112 -35.43 8.52 0.88
N ARG A 113 -34.64 7.95 -0.04
CA ARG A 113 -34.17 8.67 -1.23
C ARG A 113 -35.31 9.13 -2.15
N SER A 114 -36.47 8.46 -2.08
CA SER A 114 -37.69 8.84 -2.80
C SER A 114 -38.38 10.08 -2.24
N GLU A 115 -38.08 10.46 -1.00
CA GLU A 115 -38.67 11.61 -0.29
C GLU A 115 -37.81 12.88 -0.43
N LEU A 116 -36.68 12.78 -1.13
CA LEU A 116 -35.76 13.88 -1.39
C LEU A 116 -36.20 14.68 -2.60
N ASP A 117 -37.12 15.60 -2.36
CA ASP A 117 -37.39 16.66 -3.31
C ASP A 117 -36.25 17.71 -3.19
N GLU A 118 -35.47 17.86 -4.26
CA GLU A 118 -34.26 18.69 -4.33
C GLU A 118 -34.53 20.17 -3.98
N SER A 119 -35.81 20.57 -4.03
CA SER A 119 -36.28 21.93 -3.79
C SER A 119 -36.69 22.22 -2.34
N THR A 120 -37.04 21.21 -1.54
CA THR A 120 -37.69 21.38 -0.22
C THR A 120 -36.90 20.82 0.96
N VAL A 121 -36.02 19.83 0.77
CA VAL A 121 -35.33 19.14 1.89
C VAL A 121 -33.90 19.61 2.11
N ILE A 122 -33.24 20.18 1.09
CA ILE A 122 -31.85 20.63 1.21
C ILE A 122 -31.71 22.07 0.73
N ASN A 123 -31.36 22.97 1.64
CA ASN A 123 -30.92 24.32 1.28
C ASN A 123 -29.75 24.23 0.29
N HIS A 124 -29.93 24.75 -0.93
CA HIS A 124 -28.93 24.69 -2.00
C HIS A 124 -27.55 25.22 -1.59
N LYS A 125 -27.50 26.25 -0.73
CA LYS A 125 -26.24 26.82 -0.24
C LYS A 125 -25.51 25.82 0.66
N ASP A 126 -26.25 25.19 1.56
CA ASP A 126 -25.72 24.20 2.51
C ASP A 126 -25.30 22.93 1.77
N PHE A 127 -26.08 22.47 0.79
CA PHE A 127 -25.71 21.32 -0.06
C PHE A 127 -24.39 21.54 -0.79
N LYS A 128 -24.21 22.72 -1.39
CA LYS A 128 -23.00 23.07 -2.13
C LYS A 128 -21.79 23.13 -1.20
N MET A 129 -21.97 23.63 0.02
CA MET A 129 -20.93 23.61 1.04
C MET A 129 -20.58 22.17 1.46
N THR A 130 -21.58 21.33 1.75
CA THR A 130 -21.37 19.92 2.08
C THR A 130 -20.66 19.16 0.99
N CYS A 131 -20.99 19.40 -0.29
CA CYS A 131 -20.26 18.79 -1.41
C CYS A 131 -18.79 19.20 -1.47
N ARG A 132 -18.47 20.47 -1.15
CA ARG A 132 -17.07 20.94 -1.09
C ARG A 132 -16.31 20.29 0.06
N THR A 133 -16.93 20.22 1.24
CA THR A 133 -16.35 19.58 2.42
C THR A 133 -16.14 18.08 2.18
N PHE A 134 -17.11 17.41 1.59
CA PHE A 134 -17.00 16.00 1.22
C PHE A 134 -15.84 15.75 0.25
N LEU A 135 -15.74 16.56 -0.81
CA LEU A 135 -14.62 16.46 -1.76
C LEU A 135 -13.26 16.64 -1.07
N TYR A 136 -13.15 17.58 -0.13
CA TYR A 136 -11.94 17.79 0.67
C TYR A 136 -11.61 16.56 1.53
N MET A 137 -12.60 16.02 2.26
CA MET A 137 -12.39 14.83 3.11
C MET A 137 -12.02 13.59 2.28
N GLU A 138 -12.70 13.36 1.16
CA GLU A 138 -12.41 12.27 0.22
C GLU A 138 -10.97 12.36 -0.31
N ASN A 139 -10.52 13.56 -0.69
CA ASN A 139 -9.13 13.77 -1.13
C ASN A 139 -8.12 13.60 0.00
N ALA A 140 -8.44 14.01 1.23
CA ALA A 140 -7.57 13.79 2.39
C ALA A 140 -7.43 12.29 2.72
N PHE A 141 -8.53 11.54 2.62
CA PHE A 141 -8.51 10.08 2.75
C PHE A 141 -7.66 9.42 1.65
N ARG A 142 -7.91 9.78 0.38
CA ARG A 142 -7.14 9.28 -0.77
C ARG A 142 -5.65 9.56 -0.64
N SER A 143 -5.27 10.75 -0.17
CA SER A 143 -3.85 11.09 0.07
C SER A 143 -3.21 10.09 1.04
N LYS A 144 -3.80 9.91 2.22
CA LYS A 144 -3.26 8.98 3.22
C LYS A 144 -3.19 7.54 2.72
N TYR A 145 -4.20 7.10 1.98
CA TYR A 145 -4.23 5.76 1.42
C TYR A 145 -3.14 5.57 0.35
N ARG A 146 -2.98 6.56 -0.54
CA ARG A 146 -1.93 6.56 -1.57
C ARG A 146 -0.53 6.55 -0.95
N ASP A 147 -0.28 7.35 0.08
CA ASP A 147 1.02 7.36 0.77
C ASP A 147 1.36 5.95 1.30
N GLY A 148 0.37 5.25 1.87
CA GLY A 148 0.53 3.87 2.34
C GLY A 148 0.72 2.85 1.21
N ILE A 149 0.06 3.04 0.06
CA ILE A 149 0.27 2.21 -1.13
C ILE A 149 1.69 2.40 -1.68
N GLU A 150 2.14 3.64 -1.84
CA GLU A 150 3.47 3.97 -2.38
C GLU A 150 4.58 3.35 -1.53
N GLN A 151 4.46 3.46 -0.20
CA GLN A 151 5.38 2.81 0.72
C GLN A 151 5.41 1.28 0.55
N ARG A 152 4.25 0.64 0.40
CA ARG A 152 4.16 -0.82 0.18
C ARG A 152 4.73 -1.26 -1.15
N ILE A 153 4.50 -0.48 -2.22
CA ILE A 153 5.11 -0.73 -3.53
C ILE A 153 6.63 -0.73 -3.41
N GLN A 154 7.21 0.28 -2.75
CA GLN A 154 8.67 0.35 -2.55
C GLN A 154 9.21 -0.89 -1.85
N TRP A 155 8.54 -1.35 -0.79
CA TRP A 155 8.95 -2.57 -0.09
C TRP A 155 8.87 -3.83 -0.96
N LEU A 156 7.82 -3.97 -1.76
CA LEU A 156 7.66 -5.11 -2.66
C LEU A 156 8.67 -5.07 -3.82
N MET A 157 9.03 -3.89 -4.31
CA MET A 157 10.10 -3.75 -5.31
C MET A 157 11.44 -4.22 -4.76
N PHE A 158 11.80 -3.84 -3.52
CA PHE A 158 13.03 -4.35 -2.90
C PHE A 158 12.99 -5.87 -2.73
N ALA A 159 11.86 -6.43 -2.33
CA ALA A 159 11.71 -7.87 -2.22
C ALA A 159 11.80 -8.60 -3.56
N GLN A 160 11.29 -7.99 -4.63
CA GLN A 160 11.44 -8.53 -5.98
C GLN A 160 12.91 -8.54 -6.42
N ASP A 161 13.64 -7.45 -6.14
CA ASP A 161 15.08 -7.35 -6.45
C ASP A 161 15.88 -8.39 -5.65
N ASP A 162 15.56 -8.59 -4.37
CA ASP A 162 16.17 -9.60 -3.51
C ASP A 162 15.94 -11.02 -4.07
N LEU A 163 14.71 -11.36 -4.48
CA LEU A 163 14.41 -12.66 -5.12
C LEU A 163 15.21 -12.91 -6.39
N ALA A 164 15.55 -11.86 -7.16
CA ALA A 164 16.37 -12.01 -8.36
C ALA A 164 17.84 -12.33 -8.06
N THR A 165 18.26 -12.24 -6.79
CA THR A 165 19.63 -12.52 -6.34
C THR A 165 19.77 -13.80 -5.51
N ILE A 166 18.64 -14.43 -5.18
CA ILE A 166 18.53 -15.71 -4.44
C ILE A 166 18.64 -16.90 -5.41
#